data_AF-A0A6A4WCW3-F1
#
_entry.id   AF-A0A6A4WCW3-F1
#
_cell.length_a   1.000
_cell.length_b   1.000
_cell.length_c   1.000
_cell.angle_alpha   90.00
_cell.angle_beta   90.00
_cell.angle_gamma   90.00
#
_symmetry.space_group_name_H-M   'P 1'
#
loop_
_entity.id
_entity.type
_entity.pdbx_description
1 polymer ?
#
loop_
_entity_poly.entity_id
_entity_poly.type
_entity_poly.pdbx_seq_one_letter_code
_entity_poly.pdbx_strand_id
1 'polypeptide(L)'
;MQRRTRYMPGNEKDTAFLFTIDSGMDVLNSGHPRDAKTLRRGYSGTPGQEDALSKLVEEVERLQFGSAGHLPFQKGLVVTVKVERGLLADVQQRFGPDC
;
A
#
# COMPACT_ATOMS: atom_id res chain seq x y z
N MET A 1 13.31 5.24 19.06
CA MET A 1 14.14 4.71 17.95
C MET A 1 13.96 5.61 16.74
N GLN A 2 14.93 6.47 16.43
CA GLN A 2 14.93 7.26 15.20
C GLN A 2 15.15 6.31 14.02
N ARG A 3 14.16 6.16 13.14
CA ARG A 3 14.39 5.57 11.81
C ARG A 3 15.43 6.45 11.13
N ARG A 4 16.59 5.87 10.79
CA ARG A 4 17.61 6.53 9.97
C ARG A 4 17.03 6.73 8.58
N THR A 5 16.34 7.85 8.37
CA THR A 5 16.10 8.37 7.02
C THR A 5 17.47 8.73 6.49
N ARG A 6 18.04 7.90 5.61
CA ARG A 6 19.26 8.26 4.88
C ARG A 6 18.82 9.36 3.91
N TYR A 7 18.85 10.60 4.38
CA TYR A 7 18.49 11.78 3.60
C TYR A 7 19.36 11.80 2.34
N MET A 8 18.73 11.69 1.18
CA MET A 8 19.36 11.86 -0.13
C MET A 8 19.02 13.29 -0.60
N PRO A 9 19.83 14.31 -0.25
CA PRO A 9 19.57 15.67 -0.66
C PRO A 9 19.43 15.75 -2.18
N GLY A 10 18.37 16.38 -2.67
CA GLY A 10 18.07 16.53 -4.10
C GLY A 10 17.23 15.41 -4.72
N ASN A 11 16.90 14.36 -3.95
CA ASN A 11 16.09 13.21 -4.39
C ASN A 11 14.81 13.07 -3.55
N GLU A 12 14.23 14.19 -3.09
CA GLU A 12 13.08 14.18 -2.19
C GLU A 12 11.86 13.51 -2.84
N LYS A 13 11.66 13.74 -4.14
CA LYS A 13 10.57 13.12 -4.92
C LYS A 13 10.74 11.60 -5.02
N ASP A 14 11.93 11.13 -5.37
CA ASP A 14 12.21 9.69 -5.49
C ASP A 14 12.08 9.00 -4.13
N THR A 15 12.54 9.67 -3.07
CA THR A 15 12.41 9.19 -1.69
C THR A 15 10.93 9.08 -1.30
N ALA A 16 10.12 10.09 -1.60
CA ALA A 16 8.68 10.08 -1.32
C ALA A 16 7.94 8.99 -2.12
N PHE A 17 8.31 8.80 -3.38
CA PHE A 17 7.80 7.71 -4.21
C PHE A 17 8.13 6.35 -3.59
N LEU A 18 9.39 6.10 -3.23
CA LEU A 18 9.80 4.84 -2.61
C LEU A 18 9.09 4.56 -1.29
N PHE A 19 8.87 5.59 -0.45
CA PHE A 19 8.10 5.43 0.79
C PHE A 19 6.63 5.11 0.53
N THR A 20 6.05 5.66 -0.54
CA THR A 20 4.66 5.34 -0.93
C THR A 20 4.54 3.90 -1.37
N ILE A 21 5.48 3.43 -2.22
CA ILE A 21 5.52 2.03 -2.64
C ILE A 21 5.77 1.09 -1.44
N ASP A 22 6.75 1.37 -0.58
CA ASP A 22 7.05 0.53 0.61
C ASP A 22 5.83 0.44 1.53
N SER A 23 5.15 1.55 1.80
CA SER A 23 3.98 1.59 2.69
C SER A 23 2.81 0.78 2.12
N GLY A 24 2.50 0.94 0.83
CA GLY A 24 1.43 0.17 0.20
C GLY A 24 1.74 -1.33 0.14
N MET A 25 2.98 -1.69 -0.21
CA MET A 25 3.42 -3.09 -0.23
C MET A 25 3.50 -3.71 1.16
N ASP A 26 3.81 -2.93 2.20
CA ASP A 26 3.75 -3.40 3.60
C ASP A 26 2.33 -3.82 3.98
N VAL A 27 1.29 -3.10 3.53
CA VAL A 27 -0.10 -3.49 3.75
C VAL A 27 -0.45 -4.76 2.99
N LEU A 28 -0.13 -4.82 1.68
CA LEU A 28 -0.41 -5.97 0.83
C LEU A 28 0.37 -7.24 1.22
N ASN A 29 1.48 -7.09 1.96
CA ASN A 29 2.29 -8.20 2.46
C ASN A 29 2.24 -8.27 4.00
N SER A 30 1.09 -7.90 4.57
CA SER A 30 0.82 -7.99 6.00
C SER A 30 0.51 -9.44 6.39
N GLY A 31 0.99 -9.88 7.56
CA GLY A 31 0.79 -11.27 7.96
C GLY A 31 1.21 -11.66 9.37
N HIS A 32 1.99 -10.82 10.07
CA HIS A 32 2.39 -11.10 11.45
C HIS A 32 1.86 -10.03 12.42
N PRO A 33 0.99 -10.37 13.39
CA PRO A 33 0.40 -9.40 14.31
C PRO A 33 1.40 -8.57 15.13
N ARG A 34 2.62 -9.09 15.31
CA ARG A 34 3.72 -8.42 16.03
C ARG A 34 4.83 -7.90 15.11
N ASP A 35 4.53 -7.65 13.84
CA ASP A 35 5.53 -7.09 12.92
C ASP A 35 6.08 -5.75 13.43
N ALA A 36 7.36 -5.50 13.20
CA ALA A 36 8.02 -4.26 13.59
C ALA A 36 7.46 -3.05 12.82
N LYS A 37 7.01 -3.25 11.58
CA LYS A 37 6.26 -2.26 10.82
C LYS A 37 4.77 -2.42 11.10
N THR A 38 4.13 -1.35 11.55
CA THR A 38 2.71 -1.36 11.93
C THR A 38 1.79 -1.73 10.78
N LEU A 39 2.09 -1.28 9.56
CA LEU A 39 1.29 -1.58 8.36
C LEU A 39 1.30 -3.07 7.98
N ARG A 40 2.28 -3.85 8.46
CA ARG A 40 2.41 -5.29 8.19
C ARG A 40 1.66 -6.19 9.19
N ARG A 41 0.95 -5.60 10.16
CA ARG A 41 0.27 -6.32 11.26
C ARG A 41 -1.14 -6.80 10.90
N GLY A 42 -1.24 -7.53 9.78
CA GLY A 42 -2.51 -7.94 9.19
C GLY A 42 -3.29 -6.74 8.62
N TYR A 43 -4.12 -6.99 7.62
CA TYR A 43 -4.97 -5.96 7.01
C TYR A 43 -6.34 -5.94 7.69
N SER A 44 -6.73 -4.79 8.23
CA SER A 44 -8.01 -4.61 8.94
C SER A 44 -8.71 -3.30 8.57
N GLY A 45 -8.29 -2.65 7.48
CA GLY A 45 -8.93 -1.44 6.96
C GLY A 45 -8.76 -0.21 7.86
N THR A 46 -7.71 -0.17 8.68
CA THR A 46 -7.41 1.02 9.49
C THR A 46 -7.16 2.25 8.61
N PRO A 47 -7.42 3.49 9.09
CA PRO A 47 -7.20 4.69 8.28
C PRO A 47 -5.80 4.80 7.67
N GLY A 48 -4.77 4.36 8.41
CA GLY A 48 -3.39 4.37 7.92
C GLY A 48 -3.13 3.34 6.80
N GLN A 49 -3.79 2.18 6.85
CA GLN A 49 -3.71 1.18 5.78
C GLN A 49 -4.44 1.67 4.54
N GLU A 50 -5.64 2.24 4.70
CA GLU A 50 -6.42 2.78 3.60
C GLU A 50 -5.74 3.96 2.90
N ASP A 51 -5.11 4.85 3.66
CA ASP A 51 -4.31 5.95 3.10
C ASP A 51 -3.11 5.40 2.30
N ALA A 52 -2.37 4.42 2.86
CA ALA A 52 -1.24 3.80 2.17
C ALA A 52 -1.64 3.11 0.86
N LEU A 53 -2.74 2.35 0.86
CA LEU A 53 -3.28 1.69 -0.33
C LEU A 53 -3.79 2.69 -1.37
N SER A 54 -4.42 3.78 -0.93
CA SER A 54 -4.92 4.82 -1.85
C SER A 54 -3.78 5.55 -2.53
N LYS A 55 -2.74 5.94 -1.78
CA LYS A 55 -1.53 6.56 -2.33
C LYS A 55 -0.78 5.62 -3.27
N LEU A 56 -0.70 4.32 -2.95
CA LEU A 56 -0.13 3.32 -3.85
C LEU A 56 -0.89 3.30 -5.18
N VAL A 57 -2.22 3.26 -5.16
CA VAL A 57 -3.05 3.28 -6.37
C VAL A 57 -2.82 4.56 -7.17
N GLU A 58 -2.85 5.73 -6.52
CA GLU A 58 -2.62 7.01 -7.20
C GLU A 58 -1.25 7.08 -7.88
N GLU A 59 -0.19 6.66 -7.18
CA GLU A 59 1.16 6.64 -7.75
C GLU A 59 1.26 5.65 -8.91
N VAL A 60 0.73 4.44 -8.74
CA VAL A 60 0.74 3.41 -9.80
C VAL A 60 -0.04 3.86 -11.03
N GLU A 61 -1.16 4.56 -10.88
CA GLU A 61 -1.94 5.09 -12.00
C GLU A 61 -1.23 6.24 -12.72
N ARG A 62 -0.43 7.04 -11.99
CA ARG A 62 0.35 8.16 -12.54
C ARG A 62 1.66 7.72 -13.20
N LEU A 63 2.17 6.53 -12.91
CA LEU A 63 3.40 6.02 -13.52
C LEU A 63 3.29 5.99 -15.06
N GLN A 64 4.25 6.61 -15.72
CA GLN A 64 4.38 6.61 -17.18
C GLN A 64 5.63 5.85 -17.58
N PHE A 65 5.49 4.91 -18.53
CA PHE A 65 6.58 4.11 -19.06
C PHE A 65 6.80 4.43 -20.54
N GLY A 66 7.62 5.45 -20.80
CA GLY A 66 7.83 5.94 -22.16
C GLY A 66 6.52 6.44 -22.79
N SER A 67 6.23 6.00 -24.01
CA SER A 67 4.96 6.30 -24.70
C SER A 67 3.85 5.29 -24.40
N ALA A 68 4.14 4.24 -23.63
CA ALA A 68 3.12 3.28 -23.25
C ALA A 68 2.15 3.95 -22.27
N GLY A 69 0.86 3.71 -22.51
CA GLY A 69 -0.18 4.01 -21.52
C GLY A 69 -0.09 3.03 -20.34
N HIS A 70 -1.24 2.62 -19.83
CA HIS A 70 -1.31 1.76 -18.65
C HIS A 70 -0.79 0.33 -18.93
N LEU A 71 0.27 -0.07 -18.24
CA LEU A 71 0.85 -1.41 -18.32
C LEU A 71 0.03 -2.44 -17.52
N PRO A 72 0.10 -3.74 -17.89
CA PRO A 72 -0.67 -4.78 -17.21
C PRO A 72 -0.44 -4.86 -15.69
N PHE A 73 0.79 -4.60 -15.23
CA PHE A 73 1.10 -4.64 -13.79
C PHE A 73 0.40 -3.50 -13.02
N GLN A 74 0.22 -2.32 -13.64
CA GLN A 74 -0.48 -1.19 -13.02
C GLN A 74 -1.94 -1.59 -12.80
N LYS A 75 -2.57 -2.19 -13.82
CA LYS A 75 -3.93 -2.75 -13.70
C LYS A 75 -3.99 -3.83 -12.62
N GLY A 76 -2.99 -4.71 -12.58
CA GLY A 76 -2.90 -5.77 -11.57
C GLY A 76 -2.92 -5.20 -10.15
N LEU A 77 -2.07 -4.22 -9.86
CA LEU A 77 -2.01 -3.58 -8.54
C LEU A 77 -3.33 -2.87 -8.16
N VAL A 78 -3.92 -2.12 -9.10
CA VAL A 78 -5.21 -1.45 -8.86
C VAL A 78 -6.31 -2.47 -8.55
N VAL A 79 -6.36 -3.58 -9.28
CA VAL A 79 -7.32 -4.65 -9.04
C VAL A 79 -7.07 -5.34 -7.69
N THR A 80 -5.82 -5.65 -7.35
CA THR A 80 -5.46 -6.24 -6.05
C THR A 80 -5.98 -5.40 -4.90
N VAL A 81 -5.73 -4.09 -4.90
CA VAL A 81 -6.20 -3.20 -3.84
C VAL A 81 -7.74 -3.19 -3.74
N LYS A 82 -8.45 -3.19 -4.86
CA LYS A 82 -9.92 -3.27 -4.88
C LYS A 82 -10.43 -4.59 -4.32
N VAL A 83 -9.78 -5.70 -4.66
CA VAL A 83 -10.15 -7.03 -4.19
C VAL A 83 -9.92 -7.18 -2.69
N GLU A 84 -8.77 -6.75 -2.17
CA GLU A 84 -8.47 -6.80 -0.73
C GLU A 84 -9.52 -6.04 0.10
N ARG A 85 -9.86 -4.80 -0.32
CA ARG A 85 -10.90 -4.00 0.33
C ARG A 85 -12.27 -4.68 0.33
N GLY A 86 -12.66 -5.23 -0.83
CA GLY A 86 -13.92 -5.96 -0.97
C GLY A 86 -13.95 -7.20 -0.10
N LEU A 87 -12.86 -7.98 -0.12
CA LEU A 87 -12.74 -9.19 0.68
C LEU A 87 -12.81 -8.89 2.19
N LEU A 88 -12.13 -7.85 2.66
CA LEU A 88 -12.23 -7.43 4.05
C LEU A 88 -13.66 -7.05 4.42
N ALA A 89 -14.34 -6.27 3.58
CA ALA A 89 -15.73 -5.89 3.81
C ALA A 89 -16.66 -7.12 3.87
N ASP A 90 -16.48 -8.08 2.95
CA ASP A 90 -17.24 -9.33 2.91
C ASP A 90 -17.00 -10.19 4.16
N VAL A 91 -15.74 -10.27 4.61
CA VAL A 91 -15.33 -11.00 5.82
C VAL A 91 -15.94 -10.34 7.06
N GLN A 92 -15.84 -9.02 7.20
CA GLN A 92 -16.41 -8.28 8.31
C GLN A 92 -17.93 -8.35 8.36
N GLN A 93 -18.59 -8.32 7.19
CA GLN A 93 -20.03 -8.50 7.09
C GLN A 93 -20.47 -9.90 7.59
N ARG A 94 -19.65 -10.93 7.30
CA ARG A 94 -20.00 -12.31 7.61
C ARG A 94 -19.63 -12.75 9.03
N PHE A 95 -18.52 -12.25 9.56
CA PHE A 95 -17.92 -12.74 10.81
C PHE A 95 -17.76 -11.67 11.90
N GLY A 96 -18.08 -10.39 11.60
CA GLY A 96 -18.06 -9.27 12.55
C GLY A 96 -16.89 -8.30 12.33
N PRO A 97 -16.87 -7.13 12.98
CA PRO A 97 -15.86 -6.10 12.71
C PRO A 97 -14.44 -6.44 13.21
N ASP A 98 -14.29 -7.43 14.10
CA ASP A 98 -13.02 -7.79 14.75
C ASP A 98 -12.29 -8.98 14.10
N CYS A 99 -12.78 -9.45 12.95
CA CYS A 99 -12.17 -10.55 12.20
C CYS A 99 -11.16 -10.10 11.14
#